data_AF-A0A561P6A1-F1
#
_entry.id   AF-A0A561P6A1-F1
#
_cell.length_a   1.000
_cell.length_b   1.000
_cell.length_c   1.000
_cell.angle_alpha   90.00
_cell.angle_beta   90.00
_cell.angle_gamma   90.00
#
_symmetry.space_group_name_H-M   'P 1'
#
loop_
_entity.id
_entity.type
_entity.pdbx_description
1 polymer ?
#
loop_
_entity_poly.entity_id
_entity_poly.type
_entity_poly.pdbx_seq_one_letter_code
_entity_poly.pdbx_strand_id
1 'polypeptide(L)'
;MKYTYLFPLLLLAASALLLTMPRQHVRAGNCQFPVQDSSCLVKTDVSFDFADNMRKKVTDVIEDKFAGGIEEGGKTTWENSPDAPEYYQVILRKTKVTIHYKGTVCRDRLIWQNVEDCKAALKKLLNNQ
;
A
#
# COMPACT_ATOMS: atom_id res chain seq x y z
N MET A 1 -68.12 19.43 -23.09
CA MET A 1 -66.97 19.37 -22.17
C MET A 1 -67.00 18.05 -21.40
N LYS A 2 -66.05 17.14 -21.67
CA LYS A 2 -65.75 16.00 -20.79
C LYS A 2 -64.24 15.74 -20.88
N TYR A 3 -63.50 16.22 -19.89
CA TYR A 3 -62.09 15.93 -19.72
C TYR A 3 -61.97 14.60 -18.98
N THR A 4 -61.35 13.62 -19.63
CA THR A 4 -61.10 12.29 -19.07
C THR A 4 -59.82 12.34 -18.25
N TYR A 5 -59.95 12.36 -16.92
CA TYR A 5 -58.84 12.27 -15.96
C TYR A 5 -58.36 10.81 -15.89
N LEU A 6 -57.34 10.46 -16.66
CA LEU A 6 -56.75 9.11 -16.70
C LEU A 6 -55.23 9.12 -16.44
N PHE A 7 -54.73 10.08 -15.63
CA PHE A 7 -53.28 10.31 -15.56
C PHE A 7 -52.63 10.60 -14.18
N PRO A 8 -53.12 10.08 -13.03
CA PRO A 8 -52.24 10.03 -11.86
C PRO A 8 -52.10 8.67 -11.19
N LEU A 9 -52.77 7.61 -11.66
CA LEU A 9 -52.84 6.34 -10.91
C LEU A 9 -51.73 5.32 -11.22
N LEU A 10 -50.91 5.54 -12.25
CA LEU A 10 -49.84 4.61 -12.65
C LEU A 10 -48.47 4.87 -11.99
N LEU A 11 -48.28 6.00 -11.31
CA LEU A 11 -46.99 6.36 -10.69
C LEU A 11 -46.80 5.82 -9.26
N LEU A 12 -47.87 5.36 -8.60
CA LEU A 12 -47.82 4.83 -7.23
C LEU A 12 -47.39 3.36 -7.14
N ALA A 13 -47.48 2.59 -8.23
CA ALA A 13 -47.13 1.17 -8.23
C ALA A 13 -45.63 0.89 -8.40
N ALA A 14 -44.87 1.84 -8.98
CA ALA A 14 -43.45 1.66 -9.25
C ALA A 14 -42.55 1.81 -7.99
N SER A 15 -43.00 2.54 -6.97
CA SER A 15 -42.23 2.76 -5.74
C SER A 15 -42.33 1.61 -4.73
N ALA A 16 -43.39 0.81 -4.79
CA ALA A 16 -43.59 -0.32 -3.87
C ALA A 16 -42.71 -1.55 -4.22
N LEU A 17 -42.33 -1.72 -5.49
CA LEU A 17 -41.51 -2.87 -5.91
C LEU A 17 -40.03 -2.75 -5.52
N LEU A 18 -39.51 -1.54 -5.31
CA LEU A 18 -38.11 -1.34 -4.90
C LEU A 18 -37.85 -1.63 -3.41
N LEU A 19 -38.90 -1.73 -2.57
CA LEU A 19 -38.76 -1.97 -1.13
C LEU A 19 -38.77 -3.45 -0.74
N THR A 20 -39.03 -4.37 -1.68
CA THR A 20 -39.09 -5.82 -1.40
C THR A 20 -37.84 -6.59 -1.84
N MET A 21 -36.81 -5.90 -2.34
CA MET A 21 -35.54 -6.54 -2.64
C MET A 21 -34.89 -7.01 -1.33
N PRO A 22 -34.67 -8.33 -1.14
CA PRO A 22 -33.94 -8.81 0.01
C PRO A 22 -32.54 -8.19 -0.07
N ARG A 23 -32.19 -7.37 0.92
CA ARG A 23 -30.79 -6.99 1.15
C ARG A 23 -30.03 -8.27 1.44
N GLN A 24 -29.45 -8.87 0.41
CA GLN A 24 -28.34 -9.77 0.59
C GLN A 24 -27.25 -8.92 1.23
N HIS A 25 -27.18 -8.97 2.55
CA HIS A 25 -25.95 -8.67 3.24
C HIS A 25 -24.91 -9.60 2.62
N VAL A 26 -24.12 -9.04 1.71
CA VAL A 26 -22.81 -9.59 1.40
C VAL A 26 -22.06 -9.47 2.72
N ARG A 27 -22.19 -10.51 3.54
CA ARG A 27 -21.25 -10.76 4.62
C ARG A 27 -19.93 -10.80 3.87
N ALA A 28 -19.09 -9.79 4.06
CA ALA A 28 -17.70 -9.87 3.68
C ALA A 28 -17.21 -11.13 4.39
N GLY A 29 -17.17 -12.23 3.64
CA GLY A 29 -16.57 -13.44 4.10
C GLY A 29 -15.16 -13.01 4.39
N ASN A 30 -14.78 -13.02 5.67
CA ASN A 30 -13.39 -13.10 6.02
C ASN A 30 -12.90 -14.36 5.32
N CYS A 31 -12.36 -14.20 4.11
CA CYS A 31 -11.34 -15.09 3.61
C CYS A 31 -10.20 -14.94 4.63
N GLN A 32 -10.33 -15.63 5.76
CA GLN A 32 -9.19 -16.06 6.53
C GLN A 32 -8.46 -16.98 5.57
N PHE A 33 -7.61 -16.38 4.74
CA PHE A 33 -6.53 -17.10 4.11
C PHE A 33 -5.86 -17.87 5.24
N PRO A 34 -5.72 -19.20 5.11
CA PRO A 34 -4.98 -19.96 6.10
C PRO A 34 -3.63 -19.25 6.24
N VAL A 35 -3.26 -18.93 7.49
CA VAL A 35 -1.91 -18.49 7.83
C VAL A 35 -1.01 -19.70 7.54
N GLN A 36 -0.66 -19.84 6.26
CA GLN A 36 0.14 -20.94 5.73
C GLN A 36 1.59 -20.64 6.07
N ASP A 37 2.13 -21.48 6.95
CA ASP A 37 3.55 -21.67 7.27
C ASP A 37 4.47 -20.44 7.14
N SER A 38 4.68 -19.83 8.30
CA SER A 38 5.46 -18.64 8.62
C SER A 38 6.98 -18.70 8.35
N SER A 39 7.48 -19.60 7.51
CA SER A 39 8.93 -19.64 7.19
C SER A 39 9.35 -18.60 6.15
N CYS A 40 8.39 -18.00 5.44
CA CYS A 40 8.64 -17.13 4.29
C CYS A 40 8.22 -15.67 4.50
N LEU A 41 7.46 -15.38 5.56
CA LEU A 41 7.00 -14.04 5.87
C LEU A 41 8.15 -13.26 6.54
N VAL A 42 8.61 -12.21 5.88
CA VAL A 42 9.67 -11.35 6.41
C VAL A 42 9.09 -9.98 6.72
N LYS A 43 9.43 -9.49 7.91
CA LYS A 43 9.18 -8.11 8.34
C LYS A 43 10.51 -7.51 8.76
N THR A 44 10.89 -6.40 8.15
CA THR A 44 12.09 -5.65 8.54
C THR A 44 11.79 -4.18 8.67
N ASP A 45 12.36 -3.61 9.72
CA ASP A 45 12.36 -2.18 10.00
C ASP A 45 13.82 -1.79 10.25
N VAL A 46 14.37 -0.95 9.38
CA VAL A 46 15.76 -0.50 9.48
C VAL A 46 15.82 1.00 9.32
N SER A 47 16.64 1.62 10.16
CA SER A 47 16.90 3.05 10.17
C SER A 47 18.39 3.30 9.97
N PHE A 48 18.72 4.32 9.18
CA PHE A 48 20.09 4.80 9.03
C PHE A 48 20.12 6.31 9.25
N ASP A 49 21.02 6.75 10.13
CA ASP A 49 21.30 8.16 10.37
C ASP A 49 22.46 8.61 9.48
N PHE A 50 22.40 9.85 9.00
CA PHE A 50 23.40 10.42 8.11
C PHE A 50 23.52 11.94 8.31
N ALA A 51 24.67 12.50 7.97
CA ALA A 51 24.90 13.95 8.01
C ALA A 51 24.16 14.68 6.88
N ASP A 52 23.70 15.92 7.12
CA ASP A 52 22.91 16.71 6.16
C ASP A 52 23.53 16.78 4.74
N ASN A 53 24.86 16.82 4.66
CA ASN A 53 25.60 16.84 3.39
C ASN A 53 25.51 15.53 2.58
N MET A 54 25.16 14.41 3.23
CA MET A 54 24.97 13.10 2.61
C MET A 54 23.56 12.92 2.06
N ARG A 55 22.62 13.82 2.36
CA ARG A 55 21.21 13.69 1.97
C ARG A 55 21.04 13.44 0.47
N LYS A 56 21.75 14.19 -0.37
CA LYS A 56 21.69 14.02 -1.83
C LYS A 56 22.12 12.60 -2.25
N LYS A 57 23.26 12.13 -1.74
CA LYS A 57 23.75 10.77 -2.04
C LYS A 57 22.81 9.68 -1.55
N VAL A 58 22.17 9.89 -0.39
CA VAL A 58 21.16 8.96 0.14
C VAL A 58 19.92 8.95 -0.75
N THR A 59 19.45 10.10 -1.21
CA THR A 59 18.35 10.20 -2.18
C THR A 59 18.70 9.46 -3.47
N ASP A 60 19.88 9.69 -4.05
CA ASP A 60 20.32 9.05 -5.28
C ASP A 60 20.33 7.50 -5.15
N VAL A 61 20.78 6.98 -4.00
CA VAL A 61 20.76 5.52 -3.72
C VAL A 61 19.34 4.97 -3.62
N ILE A 62 18.40 5.72 -3.06
CA ILE A 62 17.00 5.28 -2.94
C ILE A 62 16.33 5.30 -4.32
N GLU A 63 16.56 6.34 -5.12
CA GLU A 63 15.99 6.48 -6.46
C GLU A 63 16.54 5.43 -7.45
N ASP A 64 17.79 5.00 -7.30
CA ASP A 64 18.38 3.91 -8.08
C ASP A 64 17.74 2.53 -7.78
N LYS A 65 17.28 2.31 -6.54
CA LYS A 65 16.79 0.99 -6.09
C LYS A 65 15.27 0.86 -6.04
N PHE A 66 14.53 1.96 -5.93
CA PHE A 66 13.08 1.96 -5.88
C PHE A 66 12.49 2.69 -7.08
N ALA A 67 11.76 1.95 -7.91
CA ALA A 67 11.01 2.52 -9.04
C ALA A 67 9.99 3.55 -8.52
N GLY A 68 10.06 4.78 -9.01
CA GLY A 68 9.21 5.89 -8.60
C GLY A 68 9.89 6.93 -7.70
N GLY A 69 11.10 6.65 -7.18
CA GLY A 69 11.86 7.60 -6.38
C GLY A 69 11.16 8.02 -5.08
N ILE A 70 11.63 9.10 -4.47
CA ILE A 70 11.03 9.68 -3.25
C ILE A 70 10.08 10.80 -3.64
N GLU A 71 8.83 10.75 -3.18
CA GLU A 71 7.86 11.81 -3.40
C GLU A 71 8.24 13.10 -2.68
N GLU A 72 7.63 14.23 -3.06
CA GLU A 72 7.87 15.55 -2.43
C GLU A 72 7.70 15.54 -0.89
N GLY A 73 6.90 14.61 -0.35
CA GLY A 73 6.71 14.39 1.08
C GLY A 73 7.85 13.64 1.79
N GLY A 74 8.94 13.29 1.09
CA GLY A 74 10.05 12.52 1.66
C GLY A 74 9.68 11.07 1.94
N LYS A 75 8.68 10.52 1.25
CA LYS A 75 8.24 9.14 1.42
C LYS A 75 8.03 8.47 0.06
N THR A 76 8.21 7.17 0.00
CA THR A 76 7.79 6.36 -1.14
C THR A 76 7.25 5.04 -0.62
N THR A 77 6.14 4.60 -1.21
CA THR A 77 5.41 3.41 -0.77
C THR A 77 4.93 2.66 -2.01
N TRP A 78 5.10 1.34 -2.02
CA TRP A 78 4.62 0.51 -3.14
C TRP A 78 3.14 0.19 -3.07
N GLU A 79 2.66 -0.15 -1.87
CA GLU A 79 1.25 -0.45 -1.63
C GLU A 79 0.67 0.56 -0.64
N ASN A 80 -0.50 1.10 -0.95
CA ASN A 80 -1.16 2.11 -0.13
C ASN A 80 -1.66 1.59 1.22
N SER A 81 -1.54 0.28 1.50
CA SER A 81 -1.96 -0.34 2.74
C SER A 81 -0.83 -1.16 3.40
N PRO A 82 -0.49 -0.90 4.68
CA PRO A 82 0.45 -1.74 5.43
C PRO A 82 -0.08 -3.16 5.70
N ASP A 83 -1.38 -3.37 5.50
CA ASP A 83 -2.03 -4.67 5.64
C ASP A 83 -1.89 -5.54 4.38
N ALA A 84 -1.37 -4.99 3.29
CA ALA A 84 -1.11 -5.73 2.07
C ALA A 84 -0.20 -6.95 2.32
N PRO A 85 -0.33 -8.01 1.50
CA PRO A 85 0.53 -9.19 1.57
C PRO A 85 2.02 -8.86 1.36
N GLU A 86 2.30 -7.84 0.56
CA GLU A 86 3.62 -7.25 0.36
C GLU A 86 3.52 -5.73 0.42
N TYR A 87 4.44 -5.11 1.15
CA TYR A 87 4.44 -3.70 1.46
C TYR A 87 5.87 -3.24 1.73
N TYR A 88 6.27 -2.12 1.11
CA TYR A 88 7.40 -1.36 1.61
C TYR A 88 7.06 0.11 1.73
N GLN A 89 7.75 0.76 2.65
CA GLN A 89 7.74 2.21 2.81
C GLN A 89 9.14 2.69 3.14
N VAL A 90 9.63 3.62 2.34
CA VAL A 90 10.89 4.34 2.61
C VAL A 90 10.53 5.76 3.02
N ILE A 91 11.07 6.20 4.15
CA ILE A 91 10.85 7.53 4.71
C ILE A 91 12.22 8.22 4.80
N LEU A 92 12.43 9.23 3.97
CA LEU A 92 13.59 10.12 4.01
C LEU A 92 13.25 11.40 4.78
N ARG A 93 13.78 11.50 5.99
CA ARG A 93 13.80 12.72 6.80
C ARG A 93 15.11 13.48 6.56
N LYS A 94 15.28 14.60 7.28
CA LYS A 94 16.43 15.51 7.12
C LYS A 94 17.79 14.79 7.25
N THR A 95 17.97 14.01 8.32
CA THR A 95 19.23 13.32 8.68
C THR A 95 19.05 11.81 8.86
N LYS A 96 17.92 11.26 8.41
CA LYS A 96 17.55 9.87 8.69
C LYS A 96 16.75 9.28 7.56
N VAL A 97 17.06 8.04 7.17
CA VAL A 97 16.24 7.23 6.28
C VAL A 97 15.73 6.01 7.04
N THR A 98 14.44 5.70 6.89
CA THR A 98 13.80 4.51 7.47
C THR A 98 13.20 3.67 6.35
N ILE A 99 13.44 2.36 6.38
CA ILE A 99 12.92 1.41 5.41
C ILE A 99 12.10 0.37 6.17
N HIS A 100 10.79 0.38 5.93
CA HIS A 100 9.86 -0.64 6.38
C HIS A 100 9.59 -1.60 5.23
N TYR A 101 9.70 -2.91 5.46
CA TYR A 101 9.29 -3.94 4.51
C TYR A 101 8.52 -5.05 5.25
N LYS A 102 7.46 -5.54 4.62
CA LYS A 102 6.68 -6.70 5.01
C LYS A 102 6.33 -7.45 3.72
N GLY A 103 6.66 -8.73 3.62
CA GLY A 103 6.34 -9.50 2.42
C GLY A 103 6.64 -10.99 2.56
N THR A 104 6.35 -11.75 1.50
CA THR A 104 6.56 -13.21 1.47
C THR A 104 7.66 -13.57 0.48
N VAL A 105 8.89 -13.75 0.99
CA VAL A 105 10.14 -13.87 0.20
C VAL A 105 10.18 -15.11 -0.69
N CYS A 106 9.38 -16.13 -0.39
CA CYS A 106 9.38 -17.39 -1.13
C CYS A 106 8.63 -17.34 -2.47
N ARG A 107 7.80 -16.31 -2.72
CA ARG A 107 7.03 -16.18 -3.97
C ARG A 107 7.55 -15.07 -4.87
N ASP A 108 7.88 -13.92 -4.30
CA ASP A 108 8.35 -12.77 -5.06
C ASP A 108 9.62 -12.21 -4.42
N ARG A 109 10.76 -12.39 -5.10
CA ARG A 109 12.08 -12.02 -4.56
C ARG A 109 12.50 -10.62 -4.96
N LEU A 110 11.88 -10.03 -5.99
CA LEU A 110 12.43 -8.85 -6.64
C LEU A 110 12.34 -7.61 -5.73
N ILE A 111 11.21 -7.40 -5.07
CA ILE A 111 11.03 -6.29 -4.13
C ILE A 111 11.89 -6.49 -2.88
N TRP A 112 11.90 -7.70 -2.32
CA TRP A 112 12.77 -8.05 -1.19
C TRP A 112 14.26 -7.81 -1.51
N GLN A 113 14.71 -8.22 -2.69
CA GLN A 113 16.08 -8.00 -3.16
C GLN A 113 16.39 -6.50 -3.31
N ASN A 114 15.49 -5.72 -3.90
CA ASN A 114 15.68 -4.27 -3.99
C ASN A 114 15.82 -3.60 -2.61
N VAL A 115 15.04 -4.05 -1.63
CA VAL A 115 15.12 -3.59 -0.24
C VAL A 115 16.47 -3.97 0.38
N GLU A 116 16.93 -5.22 0.22
CA GLU A 116 18.22 -5.68 0.75
C GLU A 116 19.40 -4.98 0.06
N ASP A 117 19.34 -4.80 -1.26
CA ASP A 117 20.35 -4.09 -2.04
C ASP A 117 20.42 -2.61 -1.63
N CYS A 118 19.27 -1.97 -1.39
CA CYS A 118 19.23 -0.60 -0.88
C CYS A 118 19.84 -0.53 0.53
N LYS A 119 19.48 -1.44 1.44
CA LYS A 119 20.10 -1.52 2.78
C LYS A 119 21.62 -1.70 2.68
N ALA A 120 22.10 -2.57 1.80
CA ALA A 120 23.52 -2.82 1.59
C ALA A 120 24.22 -1.59 1.00
N ALA A 121 23.61 -0.90 0.05
CA ALA A 121 24.14 0.32 -0.55
C ALA A 121 24.20 1.48 0.47
N LEU A 122 23.13 1.70 1.24
CA LEU A 122 23.10 2.69 2.32
C LEU A 122 24.13 2.36 3.40
N LYS A 123 24.24 1.09 3.80
CA LYS A 123 25.27 0.67 4.76
C LYS A 123 26.67 0.93 4.22
N LYS A 124 26.96 0.63 2.95
CA LYS A 124 28.26 0.94 2.33
C LYS A 124 28.54 2.44 2.24
N LEU A 125 27.52 3.24 1.91
CA LEU A 125 27.62 4.68 1.81
C LEU A 125 27.91 5.32 3.18
N LEU A 126 27.33 4.76 4.25
CA LEU A 126 27.35 5.32 5.60
C LEU A 126 28.43 4.71 6.51
N ASN A 127 28.88 3.47 6.26
CA ASN A 127 30.02 2.83 6.97
C ASN A 127 31.40 3.32 6.50
N ASN A 128 31.48 4.53 5.94
CA ASN A 128 32.72 5.29 5.82
C ASN A 128 32.78 6.42 6.88
N GLN A 129 32.15 6.20 8.03
CA GLN A 129 32.40 6.91 9.28
C GLN A 129 32.90 5.93 10.34
#